data_AF-A0A124E4Y2-F1
#
_entry.id   AF-A0A124E4Y2-F1
#
_cell.length_a   1.000
_cell.length_b   1.000
_cell.length_c   1.000
_cell.angle_alpha   90.00
_cell.angle_beta   90.00
_cell.angle_gamma   90.00
#
_symmetry.space_group_name_H-M   'P 1'
#
loop_
_entity.id
_entity.type
_entity.pdbx_description
1 polymer ?
#
loop_
_entity_poly.entity_id
_entity_poly.type
_entity_poly.pdbx_seq_one_letter_code
_entity_poly.pdbx_strand_id
1 'polypeptide(L)'
;MARKNDFTKRANDYLATRLGPVQRLGELLDAKAEKEAELKDFDAAIEKAVQECIEAGWKPAELTELGVPKASIPRRQTRTATLEPRTPTSDVGGTALGGPFPDPTP
;
A
#
# COMPACT_ATOMS: atom_id res chain seq x y z
N MET A 1 28.53 56.15 -17.84
CA MET A 1 27.92 55.85 -16.54
C MET A 1 26.41 55.61 -16.59
N ALA A 2 25.62 56.38 -17.36
CA ALA A 2 24.14 56.25 -17.41
C ALA A 2 23.61 54.84 -17.80
N ARG A 3 24.15 54.21 -18.85
CA ARG A 3 23.67 52.92 -19.38
C ARG A 3 23.75 51.74 -18.39
N LYS A 4 24.72 51.75 -17.47
CA LYS A 4 24.85 50.70 -16.44
C LYS A 4 23.72 50.78 -15.41
N ASN A 5 23.30 51.99 -15.07
CA ASN A 5 22.22 52.22 -14.10
C ASN A 5 20.86 51.79 -14.67
N ASP A 6 20.62 52.04 -15.95
CA ASP A 6 19.39 51.62 -16.64
C ASP A 6 19.26 50.11 -16.78
N PHE A 7 20.37 49.42 -17.05
CA PHE A 7 20.38 47.96 -17.14
C PHE A 7 20.06 47.31 -15.79
N THR A 8 20.73 47.75 -14.71
CA THR A 8 20.49 47.24 -13.37
C THR A 8 19.05 47.49 -12.91
N LYS A 9 18.48 48.66 -13.23
CA LYS A 9 17.08 48.97 -12.94
C LYS A 9 16.13 48.00 -13.66
N ARG A 10 16.29 47.80 -14.97
CA ARG A 10 15.45 46.86 -15.75
C ARG A 10 15.58 45.43 -15.26
N ALA A 11 16.78 45.00 -14.87
CA ALA A 11 17.01 43.68 -14.30
C ALA A 11 16.26 43.52 -12.95
N ASN A 12 16.32 44.52 -12.08
CA ASN A 12 15.60 44.50 -10.81
C ASN A 12 14.08 44.52 -11.00
N ASP A 13 13.56 45.35 -11.91
CA ASP A 13 12.13 45.41 -12.22
C ASP A 13 11.63 44.05 -12.76
N TYR A 14 12.43 43.41 -13.61
CA TYR A 14 12.14 42.08 -14.12
C TYR A 14 12.11 41.02 -13.00
N LEU A 15 13.12 41.02 -12.12
CA LEU A 15 13.18 40.10 -10.98
C LEU A 15 12.03 40.32 -10.00
N ALA A 16 11.69 41.57 -9.69
CA ALA A 16 10.58 41.92 -8.82
C ALA A 16 9.24 41.43 -9.39
N THR A 17 9.03 41.56 -10.70
CA THR A 17 7.82 41.08 -11.37
C THR A 17 7.72 39.55 -11.33
N ARG A 18 8.85 38.84 -11.34
CA ARG A 18 8.90 37.37 -11.28
C ARG A 18 8.81 36.83 -9.86
N LEU A 19 9.16 37.62 -8.85
CA LEU A 19 9.18 37.18 -7.45
C LEU A 19 7.77 36.81 -6.95
N GLY A 20 6.75 37.62 -7.23
CA GLY A 20 5.38 37.37 -6.77
C GLY A 20 4.80 36.02 -7.23
N PRO A 21 4.86 35.68 -8.53
CA PRO A 21 4.45 34.36 -9.01
C PRO A 21 5.20 33.19 -8.38
N VAL A 22 6.51 33.35 -8.13
CA VAL A 22 7.33 32.30 -7.48
C VAL A 22 6.93 32.11 -6.02
N GLN A 23 6.68 33.19 -5.29
CA GLN A 23 6.16 33.13 -3.92
C GLN A 23 4.80 32.43 -3.87
N ARG A 24 3.88 32.81 -4.75
CA ARG A 24 2.57 32.16 -4.87
C ARG A 24 2.68 30.69 -5.23
N LEU A 25 3.63 30.31 -6.08
CA LEU A 25 3.89 28.91 -6.38
C LEU A 25 4.37 28.15 -5.14
N GLY A 26 5.24 28.76 -4.32
CA GLY A 26 5.65 28.21 -3.04
C GLY A 26 4.46 27.95 -2.11
N GLU A 27 3.60 28.95 -1.90
CA GLU A 27 2.39 28.82 -1.09
C GLU A 27 1.46 27.70 -1.58
N LEU A 28 1.30 27.56 -2.91
CA LEU A 28 0.49 26.49 -3.50
C LEU A 28 1.10 25.10 -3.30
N LEU A 29 2.43 25.00 -3.30
CA LEU A 29 3.12 23.73 -3.03
C LEU A 29 2.98 23.32 -1.56
N ASP A 30 3.06 24.29 -0.64
CA ASP A 30 2.84 24.04 0.78
C ASP A 30 1.38 23.61 1.03
N ALA A 31 0.41 24.35 0.49
CA ALA A 31 -1.01 23.99 0.58
C ALA A 31 -1.30 22.61 -0.05
N LYS A 32 -0.63 22.27 -1.16
CA LYS A 32 -0.72 20.94 -1.76
C LYS A 32 -0.21 19.86 -0.80
N ALA A 33 0.93 20.08 -0.15
CA ALA A 33 1.51 19.12 0.79
C ALA A 33 0.57 18.87 1.99
N GLU A 34 -0.07 19.93 2.50
CA GLU A 34 -1.10 19.81 3.55
C GLU A 34 -2.29 18.96 3.09
N LYS A 35 -2.81 19.22 1.88
CA LYS A 35 -3.92 18.43 1.32
C LYS A 35 -3.55 16.97 1.03
N GLU A 36 -2.32 16.71 0.60
CA GLU A 36 -1.83 15.34 0.45
C GLU A 36 -1.70 14.60 1.80
N ALA A 37 -1.40 15.31 2.89
CA ALA A 37 -1.44 14.73 4.23
C ALA A 37 -2.87 14.42 4.67
N GLU A 38 -3.81 15.36 4.49
CA GLU A 38 -5.23 15.14 4.79
C GLU A 38 -5.81 13.95 4.02
N LEU A 39 -5.46 13.79 2.73
CA LEU A 39 -5.90 12.65 1.93
C LEU A 39 -5.40 11.31 2.48
N LYS A 40 -4.14 11.24 2.93
CA LYS A 40 -3.58 10.03 3.55
C LYS A 40 -4.29 9.69 4.86
N ASP A 41 -4.65 10.70 5.64
CA ASP A 41 -5.40 10.52 6.88
C ASP A 41 -6.82 9.99 6.58
N PHE A 42 -7.47 10.49 5.52
CA PHE A 42 -8.75 9.94 5.06
C PHE A 42 -8.64 8.50 4.57
N ASP A 43 -7.62 8.17 3.79
CA ASP A 43 -7.38 6.79 3.33
C ASP A 43 -7.24 5.85 4.54
N ALA A 44 -6.44 6.23 5.55
CA ALA A 44 -6.28 5.44 6.77
C ALA A 44 -7.59 5.32 7.57
N ALA A 45 -8.39 6.38 7.63
CA ALA A 45 -9.70 6.36 8.28
C ALA A 45 -10.69 5.43 7.54
N ILE A 46 -10.68 5.45 6.20
CA ILE A 46 -11.50 4.56 5.37
C ILE A 46 -11.07 3.11 5.59
N GLU A 47 -9.78 2.79 5.55
CA GLU A 47 -9.28 1.44 5.81
C GLU A 47 -9.71 0.92 7.18
N LYS A 48 -9.62 1.76 8.21
CA LYS A 48 -10.09 1.42 9.56
C LYS A 48 -11.59 1.14 9.59
N ALA A 49 -12.41 2.01 9.00
CA ALA A 49 -13.86 1.83 8.96
C ALA A 49 -14.27 0.56 8.19
N VAL A 50 -13.56 0.25 7.09
CA VAL A 50 -13.77 -0.98 6.32
C VAL A 50 -13.43 -2.21 7.15
N GLN A 51 -12.33 -2.17 7.90
CA GLN A 51 -11.94 -3.25 8.81
C GLN A 51 -13.02 -3.47 9.90
N GLU A 52 -13.52 -2.40 10.51
CA GLU A 52 -14.62 -2.47 11.50
C GLU A 52 -15.90 -3.09 10.90
N CYS A 53 -16.26 -2.73 9.66
CA CYS A 53 -17.39 -3.35 8.96
C CYS A 53 -17.19 -4.86 8.73
N ILE A 54 -15.98 -5.27 8.33
CA ILE A 54 -15.66 -6.69 8.12
C ILE A 54 -15.73 -7.46 9.44
N GLU A 55 -15.22 -6.87 10.54
CA GLU A 55 -15.32 -7.45 11.88
C GLU A 55 -16.76 -7.57 12.37
N ALA A 56 -17.63 -6.63 11.98
CA ALA A 56 -19.07 -6.70 12.19
C ALA A 56 -19.80 -7.72 11.28
N GLY A 57 -19.08 -8.40 10.38
CA GLY A 57 -19.59 -9.49 9.56
C GLY A 57 -20.02 -9.11 8.14
N TRP A 58 -19.78 -7.88 7.69
CA TRP A 58 -20.05 -7.47 6.31
C TRP A 58 -19.13 -8.18 5.33
N LYS A 59 -19.67 -8.63 4.19
CA LYS A 59 -18.82 -9.25 3.17
C LYS A 59 -18.13 -8.17 2.33
N PRO A 60 -16.86 -8.39 1.93
CA PRO A 60 -16.15 -7.53 0.98
C PRO A 60 -16.92 -7.18 -0.31
N ALA A 61 -17.70 -8.13 -0.84
CA ALA A 61 -18.53 -7.91 -2.03
C ALA A 61 -19.66 -6.90 -1.77
N GLU A 62 -20.34 -7.01 -0.62
CA GLU A 62 -21.42 -6.10 -0.21
C GLU A 62 -20.86 -4.67 0.00
N LEU A 63 -19.67 -4.55 0.60
CA LEU A 63 -18.99 -3.25 0.75
C LEU A 63 -18.63 -2.64 -0.61
N THR A 64 -18.19 -3.47 -1.57
CA THR A 64 -17.88 -3.00 -2.93
C THR A 64 -19.14 -2.49 -3.65
N GLU A 65 -20.29 -3.15 -3.47
CA GLU A 65 -21.58 -2.72 -4.02
C GLU A 65 -22.05 -1.39 -3.41
N LEU A 66 -21.71 -1.13 -2.15
CA LEU A 66 -21.95 0.14 -1.47
C LEU A 66 -20.97 1.25 -1.88
N GLY A 67 -20.03 0.97 -2.79
CA GLY A 67 -19.07 1.94 -3.31
C GLY A 67 -17.79 2.07 -2.49
N VAL A 68 -17.54 1.18 -1.53
CA VAL A 68 -16.24 1.13 -0.83
C VAL A 68 -15.15 0.78 -1.85
N PRO A 69 -14.06 1.58 -1.94
CA PRO A 69 -12.96 1.28 -2.85
C PRO A 69 -12.38 -0.11 -2.60
N LYS A 70 -12.17 -0.88 -3.67
CA LYS A 70 -11.55 -2.22 -3.55
C LYS A 70 -10.15 -2.18 -2.93
N ALA A 71 -9.45 -1.05 -3.04
CA ALA A 71 -8.13 -0.85 -2.48
C ALA A 71 -8.14 -0.83 -0.93
N SER A 72 -9.22 -0.33 -0.31
CA SER A 72 -9.35 -0.26 1.15
C SER A 72 -9.89 -1.54 1.77
N ILE A 73 -10.29 -2.53 0.95
CA ILE A 73 -10.74 -3.83 1.42
C ILE A 73 -9.52 -4.74 1.60
N PRO A 74 -9.23 -5.23 2.82
CA PRO A 74 -8.11 -6.14 3.07
C PRO A 74 -8.20 -7.36 2.15
N ARG A 75 -7.21 -7.52 1.27
CA ARG A 75 -7.06 -8.76 0.50
C ARG A 75 -6.73 -9.85 1.52
N ARG A 76 -7.63 -10.84 1.68
CA ARG A 76 -7.40 -12.04 2.51
C ARG A 76 -5.94 -12.46 2.37
N GLN A 77 -5.14 -12.26 3.42
CA GLN A 77 -3.88 -12.96 3.52
C GLN A 77 -4.27 -14.44 3.56
N THR A 78 -3.83 -15.20 2.57
CA THR A 78 -3.84 -16.65 2.65
C THR A 78 -3.15 -16.99 3.96
N ARG A 79 -3.92 -17.45 4.95
CA ARG A 79 -3.36 -18.05 6.14
C ARG A 79 -2.47 -19.16 5.63
N THR A 80 -1.15 -18.98 5.71
CA THR A 80 -0.20 -20.06 5.52
C THR A 80 -0.59 -21.08 6.59
N ALA A 81 -1.25 -22.16 6.17
CA ALA A 81 -1.52 -23.26 7.07
C ALA A 81 -0.14 -23.77 7.49
N THR A 82 0.27 -23.48 8.71
CA THR A 82 1.39 -24.16 9.35
C THR A 82 1.00 -25.62 9.40
N LEU A 83 1.47 -26.39 8.41
CA LEU A 83 1.45 -27.84 8.48
C LEU A 83 2.36 -28.20 9.64
N GLU A 84 1.77 -28.50 10.80
CA GLU A 84 2.54 -29.05 11.91
C GLU A 84 3.23 -30.33 11.42
N PRO A 85 4.56 -30.46 11.61
CA PRO A 85 5.27 -31.68 11.26
C PRO A 85 4.70 -32.82 12.08
N ARG A 86 4.06 -33.79 11.42
CA ARG A 86 3.73 -35.07 12.07
C ARG A 86 5.04 -35.70 12.52
N THR A 87 5.25 -35.74 13.84
CA THR A 87 6.35 -36.49 14.45
C THR A 87 6.22 -37.97 14.08
N PRO A 88 7.20 -38.60 13.44
CA PRO A 88 7.22 -40.05 13.31
C PRO A 88 7.55 -40.63 14.69
N THR A 89 6.54 -41.11 15.39
CA THR A 89 6.74 -42.11 16.44
C THR A 89 6.84 -43.47 15.76
N SER A 90 7.99 -44.10 15.85
CA SER A 90 8.14 -45.56 15.83
C SER A 90 9.53 -45.88 16.32
N ASP A 91 9.60 -46.08 17.64
CA ASP A 91 10.67 -46.84 18.26
C ASP A 91 10.42 -48.34 18.02
N VAL A 92 11.52 -49.07 18.07
CA VAL A 92 11.79 -50.44 17.61
C VAL A 92 10.79 -51.52 18.08
N GLY A 93 10.44 -52.46 17.18
CA GLY A 93 10.07 -53.83 17.57
C GLY A 93 9.25 -54.66 16.57
N GLY A 94 9.88 -55.66 15.93
CA GLY A 94 9.26 -56.99 15.77
C GLY A 94 8.83 -57.47 14.38
N THR A 95 9.74 -58.23 13.73
CA THR A 95 9.51 -59.51 13.02
C THR A 95 8.67 -59.61 11.72
N ALA A 96 9.41 -59.81 10.62
CA ALA A 96 9.30 -60.87 9.61
C ALA A 96 7.96 -61.12 8.86
N LEU A 97 8.01 -60.99 7.52
CA LEU A 97 8.03 -62.12 6.56
C LEU A 97 7.88 -61.67 5.09
N GLY A 98 8.81 -62.13 4.24
CA GLY A 98 8.53 -62.61 2.87
C GLY A 98 8.40 -61.60 1.72
N GLY A 99 9.41 -61.56 0.83
CA GLY A 99 9.28 -61.00 -0.54
C GLY A 99 8.47 -61.91 -1.49
N PRO A 100 8.55 -61.79 -2.84
CA PRO A 100 9.32 -60.86 -3.67
C PRO A 100 8.46 -60.03 -4.67
N PHE A 101 9.07 -59.00 -5.28
CA PHE A 101 8.64 -58.37 -6.56
C PHE A 101 8.54 -59.42 -7.69
N PRO A 102 7.66 -59.29 -8.70
CA PRO A 102 7.85 -58.29 -9.77
C PRO A 102 6.58 -57.67 -10.41
N ASP A 103 6.76 -56.51 -11.04
CA ASP A 103 5.91 -55.90 -12.10
C ASP A 103 5.93 -56.76 -13.40
N PRO A 104 5.09 -56.56 -14.47
CA PRO A 104 4.41 -55.32 -14.87
C PRO A 104 2.93 -55.46 -15.35
N THR A 105 2.33 -54.29 -15.59
CA THR A 105 1.02 -53.94 -16.16
C THR A 105 0.64 -54.57 -17.51
N PRO A 106 -0.67 -54.66 -17.83
CA PRO A 106 -1.17 -54.78 -19.20
C PRO A 106 -1.14 -53.45 -19.98
#